data_AF-A0A0H3BSU6-F1
#
_entry.id   AF-A0A0H3BSU6-F1
#
_cell.length_a   1.000
_cell.length_b   1.000
_cell.length_c   1.000
_cell.angle_alpha   90.00
_cell.angle_beta   90.00
_cell.angle_gamma   90.00
#
_symmetry.space_group_name_H-M   'P 1'
#
loop_
_entity.id
_entity.type
_entity.pdbx_description
1 polymer ?
#
loop_
_entity_poly.entity_id
_entity_poly.type
_entity_poly.pdbx_seq_one_letter_code
_entity_poly.pdbx_strand_id
1 'polypeptide(L)'
;MWLNAERNGESPDRYVLTGKSNRQHKLYVIIGQNGWVPDNKGGEGIIKRTREMQEQFDIVANGHQSVPVDTYVITVQGRYFEP
;
A
#
# COMPACT_ATOMS: atom_id res chain seq x y z
N MET A 1 3.27 4.41 7.09
CA MET A 1 3.71 3.29 6.22
C MET A 1 3.26 3.58 4.80
N TRP A 2 4.05 3.25 3.78
CA TRP A 2 3.68 3.38 2.37
C TRP A 2 4.40 2.39 1.47
N LEU A 3 3.90 2.21 0.25
CA LEU A 3 4.60 1.43 -0.78
C LEU A 3 5.38 2.35 -1.71
N ASN A 4 6.57 1.91 -2.13
CA ASN A 4 7.29 2.52 -3.25
C ASN A 4 6.75 1.96 -4.57
N ALA A 5 5.54 2.41 -4.93
CA ALA A 5 4.82 1.99 -6.13
C ALA A 5 3.94 3.12 -6.66
N GLU A 6 3.45 2.98 -7.89
CA GLU A 6 2.55 3.95 -8.52
C GLU A 6 1.23 4.06 -7.74
N ARG A 7 0.69 5.29 -7.60
CA ARG A 7 -0.59 5.54 -6.95
C ARG A 7 -1.76 5.10 -7.83
N ASN A 8 -2.80 4.56 -7.20
CA ASN A 8 -4.04 4.21 -7.89
C ASN A 8 -5.21 5.09 -7.42
N GLY A 9 -5.45 6.20 -8.13
CA GLY A 9 -6.49 7.15 -7.80
C GLY A 9 -6.11 8.11 -6.66
N GLU A 10 -7.11 8.77 -6.08
CA GLU A 10 -6.90 9.87 -5.12
C GLU A 10 -6.58 9.40 -3.69
N SER A 11 -6.92 8.15 -3.36
CA SER A 11 -6.79 7.64 -1.99
C SER A 11 -5.34 7.22 -1.69
N PRO A 12 -4.69 7.76 -0.64
CA PRO A 12 -3.29 7.48 -0.29
C PRO A 12 -2.97 6.05 0.17
N ASP A 13 -3.93 5.13 0.18
CA ASP A 13 -3.76 3.72 0.54
C ASP A 13 -3.75 2.79 -0.66
N ARG A 14 -3.95 3.31 -1.89
CA ARG A 14 -4.09 2.51 -3.11
C ARG A 14 -2.88 2.62 -4.02
N TYR A 15 -2.45 1.47 -4.56
CA TYR A 15 -1.26 1.38 -5.41
C TYR A 15 -1.45 0.42 -6.58
N VAL A 16 -0.62 0.60 -7.61
CA VAL A 16 -0.45 -0.32 -8.73
C VAL A 16 0.95 -0.92 -8.70
N LEU A 17 1.02 -2.24 -8.56
CA LEU A 17 2.27 -3.00 -8.71
C LEU A 17 2.43 -3.40 -10.17
N THR A 18 3.65 -3.34 -10.67
CA THR A 18 3.98 -3.72 -12.06
C THR A 18 4.76 -5.02 -12.09
N GLY A 19 4.42 -5.89 -13.04
CA GLY A 19 5.09 -7.16 -13.24
C GLY A 19 6.57 -6.97 -13.59
N LYS A 20 7.43 -7.80 -13.00
CA LYS A 20 8.87 -7.80 -13.27
C LYS A 20 9.17 -8.23 -14.70
N SER A 21 8.40 -9.18 -15.22
CA SER A 21 8.58 -9.73 -16.57
C SER A 21 7.93 -8.84 -17.63
N ASN A 22 6.76 -8.26 -17.32
CA ASN A 22 6.07 -7.32 -18.20
C ASN A 22 5.44 -6.16 -17.41
N ARG A 23 5.88 -4.92 -17.67
CA ARG A 23 5.38 -3.71 -16.99
C ARG A 23 3.90 -3.40 -17.28
N GLN A 24 3.32 -4.01 -18.31
CA GLN A 24 1.89 -3.93 -18.61
C GLN A 24 1.06 -4.88 -17.74
N HIS A 25 1.67 -5.88 -17.09
CA HIS A 25 0.99 -6.66 -16.07
C HIS A 25 0.84 -5.83 -14.81
N LYS A 26 -0.41 -5.63 -14.39
CA LYS A 26 -0.78 -4.78 -13.25
C LYS A 26 -1.46 -5.62 -12.17
N LEU A 27 -1.10 -5.34 -10.92
CA LEU A 27 -1.77 -5.83 -9.72
C LEU A 27 -2.15 -4.63 -8.87
N TYR A 28 -3.46 -4.45 -8.65
CA TYR A 28 -3.98 -3.33 -7.87
C TYR A 28 -4.11 -3.74 -6.40
N VAL A 29 -3.53 -2.95 -5.49
CA VAL A 29 -3.53 -3.27 -4.06
C VAL A 29 -3.99 -2.09 -3.21
N ILE A 30 -4.57 -2.42 -2.06
CA ILE A 30 -4.84 -1.49 -0.96
C ILE A 30 -3.98 -1.92 0.23
N ILE A 31 -3.35 -0.96 0.91
CA ILE A 31 -2.65 -1.22 2.18
C ILE A 31 -3.48 -0.71 3.37
N GLY A 32 -3.40 -1.37 4.52
CA GLY A 32 -4.05 -0.91 5.75
C GLY A 32 -4.80 -2.01 6.46
N GLN A 33 -6.10 -1.79 6.72
CA GLN A 33 -6.98 -2.57 7.62
C GLN A 33 -6.81 -2.22 9.11
N ASN A 34 -7.68 -2.74 9.98
CA ASN A 34 -7.52 -2.72 11.45
C ASN A 34 -7.09 -1.37 12.06
N GLY A 35 -7.81 -0.30 11.71
CA GLY A 35 -7.62 1.04 12.29
C GLY A 35 -6.50 1.88 11.65
N TRP A 36 -5.82 1.37 10.62
CA TRP A 36 -5.02 2.20 9.72
C TRP A 36 -5.93 3.07 8.87
N VAL A 37 -5.58 4.35 8.72
CA VAL A 37 -6.32 5.30 7.89
C VAL A 37 -5.41 5.92 6.84
N PRO A 38 -5.93 6.32 5.66
CA PRO A 38 -5.14 7.02 4.67
C PRO A 38 -4.59 8.35 5.23
N ASP A 39 -3.31 8.61 5.00
CA ASP A 39 -2.67 9.88 5.38
C ASP A 39 -3.03 10.96 4.35
N ASN A 40 -4.23 11.52 4.46
CA ASN A 40 -4.72 12.56 3.54
C ASN A 40 -3.98 13.90 3.67
N LYS A 41 -3.16 14.08 4.72
CA LYS A 41 -2.40 15.32 4.94
C LYS A 41 -0.98 15.22 4.39
N GLY A 42 -0.29 14.12 4.69
CA GLY A 42 1.07 13.86 4.18
C GLY A 42 1.07 13.21 2.80
N GLY A 43 -0.02 12.56 2.39
CA GLY A 43 -0.19 11.97 1.05
C GLY A 43 0.62 10.70 0.78
N GLU A 44 1.47 10.27 1.72
CA GLU A 44 2.47 9.24 1.45
C GLU A 44 1.92 7.81 1.56
N GLY A 45 0.87 7.56 2.34
CA GLY A 45 0.42 6.19 2.58
C GLY A 45 -0.71 6.08 3.59
N ILE A 46 -0.51 5.19 4.56
CA ILE A 46 -1.39 5.00 5.72
C ILE A 46 -0.69 5.42 7.02
N ILE A 47 -1.49 5.88 7.96
CA ILE A 47 -1.09 6.25 9.31
C ILE A 47 -1.99 5.54 10.32
N LYS A 48 -1.41 5.11 11.44
CA LYS A 48 -2.14 4.64 12.61
C LYS A 48 -1.58 5.34 13.84
N ARG A 49 -2.47 5.87 14.67
CA ARG A 49 -2.12 6.43 15.97
C ARG A 49 -2.30 5.32 16.99
N THR A 50 -1.21 4.89 17.61
CA THR A 50 -1.23 3.81 18.60
C THR A 50 -0.22 4.11 19.71
N ARG A 51 -0.39 3.45 20.85
CA ARG A 51 0.61 3.41 21.93
C ARG A 51 1.37 2.08 21.95
N GLU A 52 0.95 1.13 21.11
CA GLU A 52 1.60 -0.16 20.97
C GLU A 52 2.96 0.02 20.30
N MET A 53 3.94 -0.75 20.77
CA MET A 53 5.29 -0.73 20.18
C MET A 53 5.36 -1.41 18.81
N GLN A 54 4.38 -2.26 18.50
CA GLN A 54 4.30 -3.01 17.26
C GLN A 54 2.87 -3.04 16.76
N GLU A 55 2.72 -2.95 15.44
CA GLU A 55 1.44 -2.99 14.74
C GLU A 55 1.58 -3.78 13.46
N GLN A 56 0.49 -4.41 13.05
CA GLN A 56 0.38 -5.09 11.76
C GLN A 56 -0.47 -4.25 10.81
N PHE A 57 -0.12 -4.30 9.53
CA PHE A 57 -0.96 -3.83 8.43
C PHE A 57 -0.99 -4.92 7.36
N ASP A 58 -2.05 -4.92 6.57
CA ASP A 58 -2.24 -5.87 5.49
C ASP A 58 -2.04 -5.19 4.14
N ILE A 59 -1.65 -5.99 3.14
CA ILE A 59 -1.64 -5.61 1.73
C ILE A 59 -2.59 -6.56 1.03
N VAL A 60 -3.68 -6.02 0.51
CA VAL A 60 -4.78 -6.82 -0.05
C VAL A 60 -5.06 -6.43 -1.49
N ALA A 61 -5.60 -7.37 -2.26
CA ALA A 61 -6.07 -7.11 -3.61
C ALA A 61 -7.18 -6.04 -3.58
N ASN A 62 -7.05 -5.03 -4.43
CA ASN A 62 -8.09 -4.02 -4.62
C ASN A 62 -9.23 -4.57 -5.48
N GLY A 63 -10.21 -5.19 -4.84
CA GLY A 63 -11.38 -5.76 -5.51
C GLY A 63 -11.09 -6.99 -6.36
N HIS A 64 -12.11 -7.43 -7.10
CA HIS A 64 -11.99 -8.56 -8.01
C HIS A 64 -11.18 -8.15 -9.26
N GLN A 65 -10.14 -8.91 -9.57
CA GLN A 65 -9.23 -8.60 -10.68
C GLN A 65 -8.67 -9.89 -11.27
N SER A 66 -8.49 -9.90 -12.59
CA SER A 66 -7.74 -10.95 -13.28
C SER A 66 -6.28 -10.55 -13.34
N VAL A 67 -5.45 -11.16 -12.49
CA VAL A 67 -4.03 -10.82 -12.37
C VAL A 67 -3.21 -11.69 -13.33
N PRO A 68 -2.46 -11.11 -14.29
CA PRO A 68 -1.56 -11.89 -15.14
C PRO A 68 -0.48 -12.60 -14.33
N VAL A 69 -0.08 -13.79 -14.79
CA VAL A 69 1.04 -14.53 -14.19
C VAL A 69 2.32 -13.71 -14.35
N ASP A 70 2.87 -13.24 -13.24
CA ASP A 70 4.13 -12.52 -13.16
C ASP A 70 4.63 -12.51 -11.70
N THR A 71 5.81 -11.91 -11.48
CA THR A 71 6.28 -11.57 -10.14
C THR A 71 6.07 -10.07 -9.90
N TYR A 72 5.36 -9.74 -8.83
CA TYR A 72 5.11 -8.36 -8.41
C TYR A 72 5.92 -8.07 -7.14
N VAL A 73 6.85 -7.10 -7.21
CA VAL A 73 7.72 -6.75 -6.09
C VAL A 73 7.05 -5.68 -5.25
N ILE A 74 7.01 -5.90 -3.93
CA ILE A 74 6.50 -4.95 -2.95
C ILE A 74 7.69 -4.42 -2.16
N THR A 75 7.87 -3.10 -2.20
CA THR A 75 8.85 -2.40 -1.36
C THR A 75 8.09 -1.48 -0.41
N VAL A 76 8.21 -1.76 0.89
CA VAL A 76 7.52 -1.02 1.95
C VAL A 76 8.47 0.01 2.56
N GLN A 77 7.94 1.19 2.83
CA GLN A 77 8.61 2.26 3.58
C GLN A 77 7.80 2.59 4.84
N GLY A 78 8.50 3.00 5.89
CA GLY A 78 7.91 3.30 7.18
C GLY A 78 8.62 4.42 7.88
N ARG A 79 7.85 5.23 8.61
CA ARG A 79 8.37 6.20 9.57
C ARG A 79 7.50 6.17 10.82
N TYR A 80 8.13 6.42 11.96
CA TYR A 80 7.45 6.73 13.20
C TYR A 80 7.27 8.24 13.31
N PHE A 81 6.15 8.70 13.85
CA PHE A 81 5.99 10.11 14.18
C PHE A 81 6.35 10.27 15.66
N GLU A 82 7.41 11.04 15.94
CA GLU A 82 7.67 11.46 17.31
C GLU A 82 6.54 12.40 17.79
N PRO A 83 6.09 12.29 19.05
CA PRO A 83 5.06 13.16 19.62
C PRO A 83 5.39 14.65 19.57
#